data_AF-A0A3D9AFL6-F1
#
_entry.id   AF-A0A3D9AFL6-F1
#
_cell.length_a   1.000
_cell.length_b   1.000
_cell.length_c   1.000
_cell.angle_alpha   90.00
_cell.angle_beta   90.00
_cell.angle_gamma   90.00
#
_symmetry.space_group_name_H-M   'P 1'
#
loop_
_entity.id
_entity.type
_entity.pdbx_description
1 polymer ?
#
loop_
_entity_poly.entity_id
_entity_poly.type
_entity_poly.pdbx_seq_one_letter_code
_entity_poly.pdbx_strand_id
1 'polypeptide(L)'
;MTALRYQLRLEKEWEHTEERLNNIFVPNICELYYTKLDEELMSCISDEEFEKYKNKSNLATHIMLTQSKRLQELRDQEYFEDFRHMELQKIIHNFYEDQGKSERIKTFPFPRQYASIALWLTLFFAVLTPFGIMDVFMDRIWLTIPLSTLIIWVFYLMEKIGDYSENPFEGTYNDVPITSISNTIEIDLKEMINNHSIPSKTEPVNGFLM
;
A
#
# COMPACT_ATOMS: atom_id res chain seq x y z
N MET A 1 -10.98 -6.16 -4.93
CA MET A 1 -10.00 -6.02 -3.82
C MET A 1 -8.68 -6.70 -4.11
N THR A 2 -8.66 -8.01 -4.39
CA THR A 2 -7.41 -8.75 -4.70
C THR A 2 -6.59 -8.11 -5.83
N ALA A 3 -7.18 -7.81 -6.98
CA ALA A 3 -6.47 -7.12 -8.05
C ALA A 3 -5.86 -5.78 -7.61
N LEU A 4 -6.60 -4.99 -6.83
CA LEU A 4 -6.15 -3.67 -6.37
C LEU A 4 -5.01 -3.76 -5.36
N ARG A 5 -5.08 -4.67 -4.37
CA ARG A 5 -4.00 -4.80 -3.37
C ARG A 5 -2.66 -5.14 -4.03
N TYR A 6 -2.69 -6.02 -5.03
CA TYR A 6 -1.50 -6.41 -5.78
C TYR A 6 -1.00 -5.25 -6.65
N GLN A 7 -1.91 -4.52 -7.31
CA GLN A 7 -1.56 -3.33 -8.09
C GLN A 7 -0.91 -2.23 -7.22
N LEU A 8 -1.41 -1.99 -6.01
CA LEU A 8 -0.85 -0.99 -5.09
C LEU A 8 0.55 -1.36 -4.57
N ARG A 9 0.92 -2.64 -4.61
CA ARG A 9 2.26 -3.11 -4.20
C ARG A 9 3.30 -3.06 -5.31
N LEU A 10 2.90 -2.78 -6.56
CA LEU A 10 3.87 -2.61 -7.65
C LEU A 10 4.85 -1.48 -7.32
N GLU A 11 6.12 -1.74 -7.58
CA GLU A 11 7.20 -0.80 -7.27
C GLU A 11 7.12 0.49 -8.10
N LYS A 12 7.62 1.57 -7.52
CA LYS A 12 7.84 2.85 -8.18
C LYS A 12 9.28 3.32 -7.95
N GLU A 13 9.79 4.14 -8.86
CA GLU A 13 11.19 4.60 -8.83
C GLU A 13 11.58 5.42 -7.59
N TRP A 14 10.60 5.94 -6.84
CA TRP A 14 10.81 6.74 -5.64
C TRP A 14 10.59 5.97 -4.34
N GLU A 15 10.30 4.68 -4.42
CA GLU A 15 10.06 3.83 -3.25
C GLU A 15 11.35 3.17 -2.76
N HIS A 16 11.35 2.73 -1.51
CA HIS A 16 12.51 2.15 -0.83
C HIS A 16 12.74 0.69 -1.24
N THR A 17 12.85 0.41 -2.54
CA THR A 17 12.93 -0.95 -3.09
C THR A 17 14.18 -1.73 -2.63
N GLU A 18 15.31 -1.06 -2.41
CA GLU A 18 16.56 -1.67 -1.95
C GLU A 18 16.57 -2.00 -0.44
N GLU A 19 15.81 -1.26 0.36
CA GLU A 19 15.68 -1.47 1.82
C GLU A 19 14.53 -2.45 2.17
N ARG A 20 13.82 -2.98 1.16
CA ARG A 20 12.94 -4.14 1.31
C ARG A 20 13.80 -5.33 1.71
N LEU A 21 13.70 -5.75 2.98
CA LEU A 21 14.55 -6.77 3.60
C LEU A 21 14.59 -8.07 2.79
N ASN A 22 15.57 -8.19 1.90
CA ASN A 22 15.88 -9.40 1.17
C ASN A 22 16.13 -10.55 2.17
N ASN A 23 15.27 -11.57 2.11
CA ASN A 23 15.39 -12.88 2.77
C ASN A 23 14.91 -13.07 4.23
N ILE A 24 14.37 -12.06 4.92
CA ILE A 24 13.76 -12.29 6.25
C ILE A 24 12.26 -11.99 6.24
N PHE A 25 11.83 -10.98 5.48
CA PHE A 25 10.44 -10.55 5.38
C PHE A 25 10.11 -10.15 3.94
N VAL A 26 9.98 -11.17 3.10
CA VAL A 26 9.32 -11.21 1.79
C VAL A 26 9.79 -10.15 0.76
N PRO A 27 10.93 -10.41 0.09
CA PRO A 27 11.24 -9.79 -1.21
C PRO A 27 10.23 -10.14 -2.32
N ASN A 28 9.35 -11.13 -2.10
CA ASN A 28 8.55 -11.71 -3.17
C ASN A 28 7.23 -10.99 -3.49
N ILE A 29 6.70 -10.01 -2.73
CA ILE A 29 5.29 -9.59 -2.98
C ILE A 29 5.09 -8.90 -4.34
N CYS A 30 6.09 -8.16 -4.83
CA CYS A 30 6.10 -7.65 -6.22
C CYS A 30 6.19 -8.77 -7.25
N GLU A 31 7.05 -9.77 -7.04
CA GLU A 31 7.20 -10.93 -7.95
C GLU A 31 5.97 -11.86 -7.90
N LEU A 32 5.26 -11.88 -6.76
CA LEU A 32 3.98 -12.55 -6.56
C LEU A 32 2.85 -11.88 -7.34
N TYR A 33 2.99 -10.61 -7.77
CA TYR A 33 2.06 -10.01 -8.72
C TYR A 33 2.00 -10.85 -10.00
N TYR A 34 3.15 -11.27 -10.53
CA TYR A 34 3.19 -12.00 -11.81
C TYR A 34 2.95 -13.51 -11.66
N THR A 35 3.06 -14.05 -10.45
CA THR A 35 2.99 -15.50 -10.20
C THR A 35 1.76 -15.95 -9.40
N LYS A 36 1.30 -15.18 -8.39
CA LYS A 36 0.16 -15.54 -7.53
C LYS A 36 -1.13 -14.76 -7.78
N LEU A 37 -1.06 -13.59 -8.42
CA LEU A 37 -2.27 -12.83 -8.74
C LEU A 37 -3.22 -13.64 -9.60
N ASP A 38 -2.68 -14.31 -10.62
CA ASP A 38 -3.43 -15.18 -11.53
C ASP A 38 -4.14 -16.28 -10.73
N GLU A 39 -3.42 -17.01 -9.85
CA GLU A 39 -3.99 -18.08 -9.02
C GLU A 39 -5.12 -17.60 -8.11
N GLU A 40 -4.92 -16.49 -7.40
CA GLU A 40 -5.92 -15.97 -6.47
C GLU A 40 -7.14 -15.38 -7.20
N LEU A 41 -6.95 -14.74 -8.35
CA LEU A 41 -8.07 -14.23 -9.13
C LEU A 41 -8.91 -15.36 -9.71
N MET A 42 -8.27 -16.42 -10.21
CA MET A 42 -8.96 -17.59 -10.76
C MET A 42 -9.81 -18.34 -9.71
N SER A 43 -9.56 -18.13 -8.42
CA SER A 43 -10.45 -18.61 -7.35
C SER A 43 -11.76 -17.80 -7.21
N CYS A 44 -11.79 -16.57 -7.74
CA CYS A 44 -12.90 -15.63 -7.63
C CYS A 44 -13.65 -15.41 -8.95
N ILE A 45 -12.97 -15.52 -10.09
CA ILE A 45 -13.53 -15.28 -11.42
C ILE A 45 -13.27 -16.46 -12.35
N SER A 46 -14.08 -16.58 -13.40
CA SER A 46 -13.92 -17.64 -14.41
C SER A 46 -12.71 -17.41 -15.32
N ASP A 47 -12.18 -18.49 -15.88
CA ASP A 47 -11.05 -18.47 -16.84
C ASP A 47 -11.32 -17.53 -18.03
N GLU A 48 -12.55 -17.56 -18.58
CA GLU A 48 -12.96 -16.70 -19.69
C GLU A 48 -12.95 -15.21 -19.33
N GLU A 49 -13.23 -14.90 -18.08
CA GLU A 49 -13.23 -13.55 -17.55
C GLU A 49 -11.79 -13.07 -17.31
N PHE A 50 -10.95 -13.93 -16.74
CA PHE A 50 -9.54 -13.67 -16.50
C PHE A 50 -8.77 -13.34 -17.78
N GLU A 51 -8.95 -14.14 -18.85
CA GLU A 51 -8.30 -13.92 -20.15
C GLU A 51 -8.67 -12.57 -20.79
N LYS A 52 -9.88 -12.04 -20.53
CA LYS A 52 -10.28 -10.70 -21.02
C LYS A 52 -9.51 -9.57 -20.34
N TYR A 53 -9.02 -9.79 -19.12
CA TYR A 53 -8.44 -8.74 -18.29
C TYR A 53 -6.93 -8.81 -18.19
N LYS A 54 -6.31 -9.99 -18.32
CA LYS A 54 -4.87 -10.21 -18.11
C LYS A 54 -3.97 -9.18 -18.81
N ASN A 55 -4.35 -8.73 -20.01
CA ASN A 55 -3.57 -7.78 -20.81
C ASN A 55 -4.01 -6.31 -20.64
N LYS A 56 -4.82 -5.99 -19.63
CA LYS A 56 -5.29 -4.63 -19.38
C LYS A 56 -4.38 -3.90 -18.41
N SER A 57 -4.23 -2.59 -18.61
CA SER A 57 -3.38 -1.73 -17.77
C SER A 57 -3.87 -1.62 -16.33
N ASN A 58 -5.18 -1.61 -16.12
CA ASN A 58 -5.80 -1.54 -14.79
C ASN A 58 -6.81 -2.67 -14.62
N LEU A 59 -6.31 -3.81 -14.18
CA LEU A 59 -7.08 -5.04 -14.00
C LEU A 59 -8.30 -4.84 -13.09
N ALA A 60 -8.10 -4.15 -11.96
CA ALA A 60 -9.16 -3.91 -10.97
C ALA A 60 -10.33 -3.08 -11.55
N THR A 61 -10.02 -2.06 -12.36
CA THR A 61 -11.03 -1.25 -13.05
C THR A 61 -11.84 -2.08 -14.06
N HIS A 62 -11.18 -2.99 -14.79
CA HIS A 62 -11.86 -3.84 -15.77
C HIS A 62 -12.78 -4.89 -15.13
N ILE A 63 -12.43 -5.39 -13.95
CA ILE A 63 -13.31 -6.24 -13.15
C ILE A 63 -14.56 -5.44 -12.74
N MET A 64 -14.40 -4.21 -12.22
CA MET A 64 -15.55 -3.36 -11.85
C MET A 64 -16.44 -2.99 -13.04
N LEU A 65 -15.85 -2.72 -14.20
CA LEU A 65 -16.61 -2.48 -15.44
C LEU A 65 -17.51 -3.68 -15.76
N THR A 66 -17.02 -4.91 -15.57
CA THR A 66 -17.80 -6.11 -15.88
C THR A 66 -18.89 -6.35 -14.84
N GLN A 67 -18.63 -6.09 -13.57
CA GLN A 67 -19.67 -6.09 -12.54
C GLN A 67 -20.77 -5.07 -12.85
N SER A 68 -20.40 -3.85 -13.26
CA SER A 68 -21.36 -2.82 -13.67
C SER A 68 -22.21 -3.26 -14.88
N LYS A 69 -21.60 -3.88 -15.90
CA LYS A 69 -22.33 -4.46 -17.04
C LYS A 69 -23.27 -5.58 -16.60
N ARG A 70 -22.84 -6.44 -15.69
CA ARG A 70 -23.68 -7.53 -15.18
C ARG A 70 -24.91 -6.99 -14.43
N LEU A 71 -24.75 -5.93 -13.64
CA LEU A 71 -25.87 -5.24 -12.99
C LEU A 71 -26.84 -4.63 -14.01
N GLN A 72 -26.33 -4.11 -15.14
CA GLN A 72 -27.14 -3.60 -16.23
C GLN A 72 -27.94 -4.72 -16.91
N GLU A 73 -27.31 -5.85 -17.24
CA GLU A 73 -27.99 -7.02 -17.80
C GLU A 73 -29.10 -7.56 -16.90
N LEU A 74 -28.86 -7.65 -15.59
CA LEU A 74 -29.86 -8.13 -14.63
C LEU A 74 -31.05 -7.17 -14.52
N ARG A 75 -30.81 -5.87 -14.64
CA ARG A 75 -31.88 -4.86 -14.72
C ARG A 75 -32.69 -5.02 -15.99
N ASP A 76 -32.03 -5.21 -17.14
CA ASP A 76 -32.71 -5.41 -18.43
C ASP A 76 -33.53 -6.70 -18.47
N GLN A 77 -33.18 -7.68 -17.63
CA GLN A 77 -33.94 -8.91 -17.39
C GLN A 77 -35.01 -8.75 -16.29
N GLU A 78 -35.26 -7.54 -15.80
CA GLU A 78 -36.28 -7.20 -14.80
C GLU A 78 -36.11 -7.89 -13.42
N TYR A 79 -34.90 -8.34 -13.06
CA TYR A 79 -34.66 -8.91 -11.72
C TYR A 79 -34.82 -7.88 -10.58
N PHE A 80 -34.67 -6.59 -10.90
CA PHE A 80 -34.89 -5.47 -9.99
C PHE A 80 -35.19 -4.18 -10.77
N GLU A 81 -35.87 -3.23 -10.13
CA GLU A 81 -36.24 -1.94 -10.70
C GLU A 81 -35.12 -0.90 -10.66
N ASP A 82 -35.36 0.23 -11.34
CA ASP A 82 -34.40 1.32 -11.50
C ASP A 82 -33.87 1.87 -10.16
N PHE A 83 -34.69 1.93 -9.11
CA PHE A 83 -34.25 2.43 -7.81
C PHE A 83 -33.16 1.55 -7.19
N ARG A 84 -33.38 0.23 -7.13
CA ARG A 84 -32.37 -0.74 -6.69
C ARG A 84 -31.15 -0.75 -7.62
N HIS A 85 -31.36 -0.61 -8.93
CA HIS A 85 -30.25 -0.52 -9.90
C HIS A 85 -29.34 0.68 -9.62
N MET A 86 -29.91 1.86 -9.37
CA MET A 86 -29.15 3.07 -9.04
C MET A 86 -28.32 2.88 -7.77
N GLU A 87 -28.90 2.30 -6.71
CA GLU A 87 -28.16 2.06 -5.46
C GLU A 87 -27.02 1.03 -5.65
N LEU A 88 -27.23 -0.02 -6.46
CA LEU A 88 -26.18 -0.99 -6.78
C LEU A 88 -25.05 -0.37 -7.62
N GLN A 89 -25.38 0.45 -8.63
CA GLN A 89 -24.37 1.17 -9.42
C GLN A 89 -23.60 2.19 -8.57
N LYS A 90 -24.25 2.82 -7.59
CA LYS A 90 -23.60 3.72 -6.65
C LYS A 90 -22.52 3.02 -5.81
N ILE A 91 -22.72 1.74 -5.45
CA ILE A 91 -21.68 0.95 -4.78
C ILE A 91 -20.45 0.79 -5.70
N ILE A 92 -20.65 0.45 -6.98
CA ILE A 92 -19.55 0.35 -7.95
C ILE A 92 -18.84 1.70 -8.14
N HIS A 93 -19.60 2.79 -8.21
CA HIS A 93 -19.03 4.14 -8.29
C HIS A 93 -18.14 4.45 -7.08
N ASN A 94 -18.60 4.16 -5.87
CA ASN A 94 -17.82 4.37 -4.65
C ASN A 94 -16.53 3.54 -4.65
N PHE A 95 -16.58 2.27 -5.08
CA PHE A 95 -15.37 1.46 -5.23
C PHE A 95 -14.37 2.06 -6.22
N TYR A 96 -14.84 2.58 -7.35
CA TYR A 96 -13.98 3.24 -8.32
C TYR A 96 -13.38 4.54 -7.78
N GLU A 97 -14.16 5.33 -7.04
CA GLU A 97 -13.69 6.55 -6.38
C GLU A 97 -12.58 6.24 -5.36
N ASP A 98 -12.78 5.24 -4.51
CA ASP A 98 -11.82 4.84 -3.48
C ASP A 98 -10.58 4.17 -4.06
N GLN A 99 -10.72 3.41 -5.14
CA GLN A 99 -9.60 2.93 -5.95
C GLN A 99 -8.78 4.12 -6.48
N GLY A 100 -9.42 5.12 -7.08
CA GLY A 100 -8.73 6.32 -7.60
C GLY A 100 -8.02 7.13 -6.51
N LYS A 101 -8.60 7.24 -5.30
CA LYS A 101 -7.95 7.85 -4.14
C LYS A 101 -6.67 7.08 -3.76
N SER A 102 -6.76 5.75 -3.69
CA SER A 102 -5.63 4.88 -3.32
C SER A 102 -4.51 4.92 -4.37
N GLU A 103 -4.88 4.88 -5.66
CA GLU A 103 -3.93 5.01 -6.77
C GLU A 103 -3.25 6.38 -6.78
N ARG A 104 -3.97 7.45 -6.43
CA ARG A 104 -3.37 8.79 -6.29
C ARG A 104 -2.36 8.85 -5.17
N ILE A 105 -2.65 8.26 -4.01
CA ILE A 105 -1.68 8.15 -2.90
C ILE A 105 -0.42 7.41 -3.36
N LYS A 106 -0.57 6.30 -4.08
CA LYS A 106 0.56 5.52 -4.61
C LYS A 106 1.35 6.25 -5.69
N THR A 107 0.69 7.00 -6.58
CA THR A 107 1.28 7.52 -7.83
C THR A 107 1.77 8.97 -7.72
N PHE A 108 1.21 9.75 -6.79
CA PHE A 108 1.62 11.13 -6.55
C PHE A 108 2.36 11.23 -5.20
N PRO A 109 3.68 10.93 -5.18
CA PRO A 109 4.48 11.17 -3.98
C PRO A 109 4.53 12.68 -3.68
N PHE A 110 4.93 13.03 -2.45
CA PHE A 110 5.19 14.42 -2.11
C PHE A 110 6.17 15.04 -3.10
N PRO A 111 6.02 16.33 -3.45
CA PRO A 111 6.89 16.94 -4.44
C PRO A 111 8.35 16.81 -4.01
N ARG A 112 9.19 16.21 -4.87
CA ARG A 112 10.59 15.87 -4.55
C ARG A 112 11.41 17.02 -3.99
N GLN A 113 11.04 18.26 -4.29
CA GLN A 113 11.67 19.46 -3.73
C GLN A 113 11.54 19.51 -2.19
N TYR A 114 10.37 19.14 -1.63
CA TYR A 114 10.17 19.13 -0.18
C TYR A 114 11.03 18.07 0.50
N ALA A 115 10.98 16.82 0.02
CA ALA A 115 11.82 15.73 0.53
C ALA A 115 13.32 16.05 0.41
N SER A 116 13.75 16.59 -0.73
CA SER A 116 15.16 16.97 -0.93
C SER A 116 15.59 18.07 0.04
N ILE A 117 14.77 19.10 0.25
CA ILE A 117 15.09 20.21 1.15
C ILE A 117 15.20 19.73 2.60
N ALA A 118 14.28 18.86 3.05
CA ALA A 118 14.32 18.29 4.39
C ALA A 118 15.61 17.49 4.63
N LEU A 119 16.01 16.67 3.65
CA LEU A 119 17.26 15.92 3.69
C LEU A 119 18.50 16.83 3.74
N TRP A 120 18.56 17.85 2.88
CA TRP A 120 19.67 18.81 2.89
C TRP A 120 19.74 19.60 4.20
N LEU A 121 18.59 20.03 4.74
CA LEU A 121 18.51 20.74 6.01
C LEU A 121 19.01 19.86 7.16
N THR A 122 18.57 18.60 7.22
CA THR A 122 19.02 17.62 8.22
C THR A 122 20.52 17.37 8.11
N LEU A 123 21.06 17.28 6.89
CA LEU A 123 22.49 17.12 6.66
C LEU A 123 23.30 18.34 7.14
N PHE A 124 22.88 19.56 6.79
CA PHE A 124 23.54 20.78 7.25
C PHE A 124 23.46 20.91 8.77
N PHE A 125 22.30 20.63 9.34
CA PHE A 125 22.12 20.62 10.79
C PHE A 125 23.06 19.60 11.45
N ALA A 126 23.21 18.42 10.87
CA ALA A 126 24.10 17.40 11.41
C ALA A 126 25.59 17.80 11.37
N VAL A 127 26.03 18.46 10.30
CA VAL A 127 27.39 18.99 10.19
C VAL A 127 27.64 20.15 11.17
N LEU A 128 26.65 21.01 11.38
CA LEU A 128 26.79 22.20 12.23
C LEU A 128 26.64 21.93 13.73
N THR A 129 25.87 20.90 14.10
CA THR A 129 25.56 20.57 15.51
C THR A 129 26.80 20.42 16.40
N PRO A 130 27.87 19.69 16.01
CA PRO A 130 29.07 19.55 16.84
C PRO A 130 29.76 20.89 17.13
N PHE A 131 29.77 21.81 16.16
CA PHE A 131 30.36 23.14 16.31
C PHE A 131 29.48 24.04 17.18
N GLY A 132 28.16 23.96 17.02
CA GLY A 132 27.20 24.79 17.77
C GLY A 132 27.18 24.52 19.27
N ILE A 133 27.50 23.30 19.71
CA ILE A 133 27.52 22.94 21.14
C ILE A 133 28.94 22.97 21.74
N MET A 134 29.97 23.33 20.98
CA MET A 134 31.37 23.29 21.42
C MET A 134 31.63 24.20 22.62
N ASP A 135 31.07 25.42 22.60
CA ASP A 135 31.22 26.41 23.67
C ASP A 135 30.47 26.01 24.96
N VAL A 136 29.46 25.15 24.88
CA VAL A 136 28.68 24.68 26.04
C VAL A 136 29.51 23.71 26.90
N PHE A 137 30.46 22.99 26.29
CA PHE A 137 31.24 21.94 26.92
C PHE A 137 32.74 22.25 26.94
N MET A 138 33.14 23.53 27.04
CA MET A 138 34.54 23.96 27.05
C MET A 138 35.41 23.15 28.03
N ASP A 139 34.91 22.88 29.24
CA ASP A 139 35.65 22.11 30.27
C ASP A 139 35.51 20.59 30.11
N ARG A 140 34.65 20.12 29.19
CA ARG A 140 34.30 18.71 28.99
C ARG A 140 34.11 18.37 27.51
N ILE A 141 35.09 18.74 26.68
CA ILE A 141 35.05 18.56 25.21
C ILE A 141 34.69 17.13 24.78
N TRP A 142 35.06 16.12 25.56
CA TRP A 142 34.72 14.73 25.28
C TRP A 142 33.20 14.43 25.33
N LEU A 143 32.40 15.25 26.02
CA LEU A 143 30.93 15.13 26.04
C LEU A 143 30.27 15.69 24.78
N THR A 144 30.97 16.55 24.02
CA THR A 144 30.47 17.11 22.75
C THR A 144 30.17 16.00 21.73
N ILE A 145 31.02 14.97 21.66
CA ILE A 145 30.86 13.85 20.71
C ILE A 145 29.56 13.07 20.96
N PRO A 146 29.36 12.40 22.12
CA PRO A 146 28.16 11.60 22.34
C PRO A 146 26.87 12.43 22.31
N LEU A 147 26.91 13.70 22.75
CA LEU A 147 25.71 14.54 22.74
C LEU A 147 25.35 15.02 21.34
N SER A 148 26.33 15.46 20.53
CA SER A 148 26.07 15.79 19.13
C SER A 148 25.60 14.57 18.35
N THR A 149 26.21 13.39 18.56
CA THR A 149 25.74 12.14 17.95
C THR A 149 24.28 11.85 18.31
N LEU A 150 23.90 12.00 19.59
CA LEU A 150 22.52 11.79 20.02
C LEU A 150 21.54 12.76 19.33
N ILE A 151 21.88 14.05 19.28
CA ILE A 151 21.05 15.07 18.62
C ILE A 151 20.90 14.76 17.13
N ILE A 152 22.02 14.49 16.44
CA ILE A 152 22.03 14.12 15.02
C ILE A 152 21.16 12.89 14.78
N TRP A 153 21.31 11.88 15.62
CA TRP A 153 20.54 10.64 15.52
C TRP A 153 19.03 10.88 15.64
N VAL A 154 18.59 11.75 16.56
CA VAL A 154 17.16 12.10 16.70
C VAL A 154 16.60 12.75 15.43
N PHE A 155 17.30 13.74 14.86
CA PHE A 155 16.85 14.41 13.65
C PHE A 155 16.89 13.50 12.43
N TYR A 156 17.94 12.69 12.30
CA TYR A 156 18.06 11.69 11.24
C TYR A 156 16.94 10.64 11.33
N LEU A 157 16.64 10.16 12.53
CA LEU A 157 15.54 9.21 12.76
C LEU A 157 14.19 9.84 12.40
N MET A 158 13.97 11.10 12.76
CA MET A 158 12.74 11.83 12.41
C MET A 158 12.56 11.93 10.89
N GLU A 159 13.62 12.28 10.16
CA GLU A 159 13.62 12.34 8.69
C GLU A 159 13.28 10.98 8.09
N LYS A 160 13.95 9.91 8.56
CA LYS A 160 13.71 8.55 8.08
C LYS A 160 12.28 8.07 8.34
N ILE A 161 11.72 8.34 9.52
CA ILE A 161 10.32 7.98 9.82
C ILE A 161 9.37 8.72 8.87
N GLY A 162 9.64 9.99 8.56
CA GLY A 162 8.87 10.77 7.59
C GLY A 162 8.89 10.13 6.20
N ASP A 163 10.09 9.89 5.67
CA ASP A 163 10.36 9.30 4.36
C ASP A 163 9.61 7.96 4.15
N TYR A 164 9.68 7.07 5.15
CA TYR A 164 8.96 5.81 5.13
C TYR A 164 7.44 5.95 5.26
N SER A 165 6.96 6.95 6.01
CA SER A 165 5.51 7.17 6.21
C SER A 165 4.83 7.76 4.97
N GLU A 166 5.60 8.31 4.02
CA GLU A 166 5.06 8.85 2.76
C GLU A 166 4.58 7.75 1.79
N ASN A 167 5.09 6.53 1.91
CA ASN A 167 4.83 5.43 0.97
C ASN A 167 4.14 4.23 1.65
N PRO A 168 2.81 4.26 1.83
CA PRO A 168 2.11 3.30 2.72
C PRO A 168 1.83 1.92 2.11
N PHE A 169 2.28 1.64 0.88
CA PHE A 169 1.91 0.44 0.11
C PHE A 169 3.13 -0.30 -0.48
N GLU A 170 4.34 -0.03 0.01
CA GLU A 170 5.56 -0.70 -0.43
C GLU A 170 5.66 -2.16 0.04
N GLY A 171 4.88 -2.53 1.07
CA GLY A 171 4.95 -3.81 1.76
C GLY A 171 6.01 -3.86 2.86
N THR A 172 6.43 -2.72 3.42
CA THR A 172 7.35 -2.68 4.57
C THR A 172 6.63 -2.90 5.90
N TYR A 173 7.37 -3.00 7.01
CA TYR A 173 6.82 -3.23 8.35
C TYR A 173 6.02 -2.03 8.89
N ASN A 174 6.24 -0.83 8.35
CA ASN A 174 5.52 0.39 8.74
C ASN A 174 4.26 0.63 7.89
N ASP A 175 4.02 -0.21 6.90
CA ASP A 175 3.00 0.03 5.89
C ASP A 175 1.62 -0.43 6.36
N VAL A 176 0.60 -0.02 5.61
CA VAL A 176 -0.77 -0.45 5.86
C VAL A 176 -0.90 -1.94 5.49
N PRO A 177 -1.48 -2.79 6.36
CA PRO A 177 -1.62 -4.22 6.12
C PRO A 177 -2.77 -4.55 5.16
N ILE A 178 -2.65 -4.09 3.91
CA ILE A 178 -3.70 -4.21 2.88
C ILE A 178 -4.00 -5.67 2.51
N THR A 179 -3.08 -6.60 2.74
CA THR A 179 -3.34 -8.03 2.48
C THR A 179 -4.30 -8.60 3.51
N SER A 180 -4.07 -8.33 4.80
CA SER A 180 -4.89 -8.74 5.93
C SER A 180 -6.25 -8.06 5.90
N ILE A 181 -6.31 -6.76 5.54
CA ILE A 181 -7.57 -6.05 5.33
C ILE A 181 -8.38 -6.72 4.21
N SER A 182 -7.77 -7.00 3.06
CA SER A 182 -8.46 -7.67 1.94
C SER A 182 -8.89 -9.09 2.28
N ASN A 183 -8.08 -9.85 3.03
CA ASN A 183 -8.43 -11.20 3.47
C ASN A 183 -9.59 -11.18 4.48
N THR A 184 -9.61 -10.22 5.40
CA THR A 184 -10.72 -10.04 6.34
C THR A 184 -12.02 -9.74 5.59
N ILE A 185 -12.00 -8.79 4.64
CA ILE A 185 -13.18 -8.49 3.81
C ILE A 185 -13.64 -9.70 3.01
N GLU A 186 -12.70 -10.50 2.47
CA GLU A 186 -13.04 -11.71 1.73
C GLU A 186 -13.73 -12.76 2.61
N ILE A 187 -13.24 -12.96 3.84
CA ILE A 187 -13.84 -13.84 4.83
C ILE A 187 -15.27 -13.36 5.14
N ASP A 188 -15.43 -12.09 5.50
CA ASP A 188 -16.73 -11.50 5.84
C ASP A 188 -17.75 -11.69 4.69
N LEU A 189 -17.34 -11.41 3.45
CA LEU A 189 -18.21 -11.58 2.29
C LEU A 189 -18.59 -13.04 2.04
N LYS A 190 -17.65 -13.98 2.20
CA LYS A 190 -17.90 -15.42 2.03
C LYS A 190 -18.81 -15.97 3.13
N GLU A 191 -18.66 -15.50 4.36
CA GLU A 191 -19.55 -15.83 5.47
C GLU A 191 -20.98 -15.31 5.23
N MET A 192 -21.12 -14.06 4.76
CA MET A 192 -22.43 -13.46 4.46
C MET A 192 -23.24 -14.24 3.42
N ILE A 193 -22.57 -14.90 2.47
CA ILE A 193 -23.22 -15.72 1.44
C ILE A 193 -23.27 -17.22 1.79
N ASN A 194 -22.91 -17.59 3.03
CA ASN A 194 -22.81 -18.98 3.51
C ASN A 194 -21.94 -19.89 2.62
N ASN A 195 -20.85 -19.35 2.09
CA ASN A 195 -19.91 -20.15 1.31
C ASN A 195 -19.08 -21.05 2.23
N HIS A 196 -18.85 -22.30 1.81
CA HIS A 196 -18.07 -23.27 2.57
C HIS A 196 -16.56 -23.13 2.38
N SER A 197 -16.10 -22.43 1.33
CA SER A 197 -14.67 -22.25 1.02
C SER A 197 -14.13 -20.92 1.58
N ILE A 198 -14.15 -20.78 2.90
CA ILE A 198 -13.65 -19.57 3.60
C ILE A 198 -12.13 -19.66 3.74
N PRO A 199 -11.36 -18.65 3.29
CA PRO A 199 -9.91 -18.64 3.47
C PRO A 199 -9.55 -18.48 4.95
N SER A 200 -8.41 -19.00 5.37
CA SER A 200 -7.91 -18.77 6.72
C SER A 200 -7.57 -17.29 6.92
N LYS A 201 -7.79 -16.79 8.14
CA LYS A 201 -7.37 -15.45 8.53
C LYS A 201 -5.84 -15.34 8.42
N THR A 202 -5.39 -14.20 7.90
CA THR A 202 -3.95 -13.91 7.80
C THR A 202 -3.38 -13.73 9.21
N GLU A 203 -2.48 -14.62 9.60
CA GLU A 203 -1.79 -14.56 10.88
C GLU A 203 -0.61 -13.58 10.84
N PRO A 204 -0.30 -12.91 11.95
CA PRO A 204 0.85 -12.01 12.01
C PRO A 204 2.15 -12.80 11.88
N VAL A 205 3.02 -12.35 10.97
CA VAL A 205 4.36 -12.91 10.82
C VAL A 205 5.31 -12.06 11.66
N ASN A 206 5.86 -12.63 12.73
CA ASN A 206 6.74 -11.95 13.70
C ASN A 206 6.12 -10.68 14.32
N GLY A 207 4.81 -10.71 14.59
CA GLY A 207 4.08 -9.64 15.25
C GLY A 207 3.51 -8.57 14.32
N PHE A 208 3.74 -8.69 13.01
CA PHE A 208 3.24 -7.74 12.00
C PHE A 208 2.23 -8.42 11.08
N LEU A 209 1.13 -7.72 10.78
CA LEU A 209 0.20 -8.09 9.73
C LEU A 209 0.67 -7.47 8.41
N MET A 210 0.52 -8.20 7.32
CA MET A 210 0.77 -7.70 5.96
C MET A 210 -0.53 -7.36 5.27
#